data_AF-A0A2V6AKB9-F1
#
_entry.id   AF-A0A2V6AKB9-F1
#
_cell.length_a   1.000
_cell.length_b   1.000
_cell.length_c   1.000
_cell.angle_alpha   90.00
_cell.angle_beta   90.00
_cell.angle_gamma   90.00
#
_symmetry.space_group_name_H-M   'P 1'
#
loop_
_entity.id
_entity.type
_entity.pdbx_description
1 polymer ?
#
loop_
_entity_poly.entity_id
_entity_poly.type
_entity_poly.pdbx_seq_one_letter_code
_entity_poly.pdbx_strand_id
1 'polypeptide(L)'
;MKATWNGATLAESDDTVVVERNHYFPPDSIHRAYFSESDTHTTCPWKGEASYYNVTVNGTTNEDAAWYMTTLASRALTILHEWVQSQSLRKHCYAVADSMKHFAHLRGAVADLWEAVGLLHDMDYERYPNQEHSPSEGHPSVGVAWLRENGWSEEVCRAILSHADYSGVARETPLEKTLYAVDELSGFVIAVARVRPSKSINEVDIASVKKKMKDKAFARAVNREDIVRGATELEMPLDNVIAEVITALKSDAERLGLAGAL
;
A
#
# COMPACT_ATOMS: atom_id res chain seq x y z
N MET A 1 -0.98 29.16 -6.67
CA MET A 1 0.50 29.34 -6.57
C MET A 1 1.16 28.84 -7.85
N LYS A 2 2.26 29.46 -8.31
CA LYS A 2 2.88 29.15 -9.61
C LYS A 2 4.41 29.13 -9.51
N ALA A 3 5.04 28.08 -10.01
CA ALA A 3 6.49 27.95 -10.16
C ALA A 3 6.87 28.15 -11.63
N THR A 4 7.80 29.08 -11.90
CA THR A 4 8.22 29.40 -13.28
C THR A 4 9.73 29.41 -13.40
N TRP A 5 10.24 28.95 -14.53
CA TRP A 5 11.66 29.05 -14.87
C TRP A 5 11.84 29.22 -16.38
N ASN A 6 12.76 30.10 -16.80
CA ASN A 6 13.02 30.44 -18.21
C ASN A 6 11.76 30.73 -19.04
N GLY A 7 10.80 31.43 -18.43
CA GLY A 7 9.53 31.81 -19.08
C GLY A 7 8.49 30.69 -19.19
N ALA A 8 8.83 29.46 -18.81
CA ALA A 8 7.87 28.35 -18.72
C ALA A 8 7.25 28.28 -17.33
N THR A 9 6.00 27.83 -17.29
CA THR A 9 5.33 27.42 -16.04
C THR A 9 5.69 25.96 -15.79
N LEU A 10 6.40 25.71 -14.69
CA LEU A 10 6.82 24.37 -14.29
C LEU A 10 5.74 23.66 -13.50
N ALA A 11 5.02 24.39 -12.65
CA ALA A 11 3.90 23.89 -11.86
C ALA A 11 2.93 25.03 -11.50
N GLU A 12 1.65 24.72 -11.40
CA GLU A 12 0.62 25.67 -10.97
C GLU A 12 -0.49 24.94 -10.21
N SER A 13 -0.74 25.34 -8.97
CA SER A 13 -1.78 24.76 -8.12
C SER A 13 -2.19 25.73 -7.03
N ASP A 14 -3.47 25.71 -6.67
CA ASP A 14 -3.99 26.41 -5.49
C ASP A 14 -3.94 25.54 -4.22
N ASP A 15 -3.60 24.25 -4.37
CA ASP A 15 -3.49 23.25 -3.31
C ASP A 15 -2.02 22.94 -2.98
N THR A 16 -1.22 23.98 -2.74
CA THR A 16 0.18 23.78 -2.31
C THR A 16 0.27 23.73 -0.78
N VAL A 17 1.05 22.79 -0.26
CA VAL A 17 1.43 22.79 1.17
C VAL A 17 2.64 23.71 1.36
N VAL A 18 2.62 24.54 2.41
CA VAL A 18 3.76 25.42 2.74
C VAL A 18 4.47 24.87 3.97
N VAL A 19 5.72 24.45 3.82
CA VAL A 19 6.58 23.99 4.93
C VAL A 19 7.88 24.77 4.90
N GLU A 20 8.25 25.39 6.02
CA GLU A 20 9.49 26.18 6.14
C GLU A 20 9.64 27.25 5.03
N ARG A 21 8.53 27.89 4.64
CA ARG A 21 8.44 28.90 3.55
C ARG A 21 8.65 28.35 2.14
N ASN A 22 8.77 27.04 1.97
CA ASN A 22 8.80 26.38 0.66
C ASN A 22 7.39 25.90 0.27
N HIS A 23 7.04 26.04 -1.00
CA HIS A 23 5.80 25.50 -1.56
C HIS A 23 6.02 24.10 -2.11
N TYR A 24 5.15 23.18 -1.71
CA TYR A 24 5.12 21.79 -2.18
C TYR A 24 3.92 21.68 -3.10
N PHE A 25 4.21 21.40 -4.36
CA PHE A 25 3.20 21.23 -5.39
C PHE A 25 2.72 19.78 -5.40
N PRO A 26 1.39 19.52 -5.51
CA PRO A 26 0.90 18.18 -5.78
C PRO A 26 1.58 17.60 -7.03
N PRO A 27 1.92 16.29 -7.06
CA PRO A 27 2.62 15.68 -8.18
C PRO A 27 1.93 15.93 -9.53
N ASP A 28 0.60 15.89 -9.56
CA ASP A 28 -0.19 16.07 -10.80
C ASP A 28 -0.24 17.53 -11.28
N SER A 29 0.21 18.48 -10.47
CA SER A 29 0.25 19.91 -10.83
C SER A 29 1.54 20.34 -11.53
N ILE A 30 2.51 19.42 -11.68
CA ILE A 30 3.77 19.70 -12.36
C ILE A 30 3.69 19.35 -13.85
N HIS A 31 4.30 20.18 -14.69
CA HIS A 31 4.43 19.92 -16.12
C HIS A 31 5.60 18.98 -16.36
N ARG A 32 5.35 17.66 -16.18
CA ARG A 32 6.37 16.60 -16.17
C ARG A 32 7.34 16.62 -17.36
N ALA A 33 6.91 17.13 -18.52
CA ALA A 33 7.74 17.27 -19.71
C ALA A 33 9.01 18.12 -19.52
N TYR A 34 9.05 19.00 -18.50
CA TYR A 34 10.23 19.80 -18.18
C TYR A 34 11.19 19.12 -17.19
N PHE A 35 10.82 17.97 -16.62
CA PHE A 35 11.56 17.34 -15.53
C PHE A 35 12.20 16.03 -15.97
N SER A 36 13.43 15.80 -15.53
CA SER A 36 14.13 14.50 -15.63
C SER A 36 14.77 14.16 -14.29
N GLU A 37 14.84 12.89 -13.94
CA GLU A 37 15.49 12.43 -12.70
C GLU A 37 16.97 12.85 -12.67
N SER A 38 17.44 13.19 -11.48
CA SER A 38 18.84 13.44 -11.16
C SER A 38 19.38 12.31 -10.29
N ASP A 39 20.68 12.06 -10.39
CA ASP A 39 21.39 11.15 -9.50
C ASP A 39 21.60 11.75 -8.09
N THR A 40 21.35 13.05 -7.92
CA THR A 40 21.50 13.74 -6.63
C THR A 40 20.40 13.33 -5.65
N HIS A 41 20.85 12.94 -4.46
CA HIS A 41 20.02 12.61 -3.30
C HIS A 41 20.57 13.31 -2.06
N THR A 42 19.71 13.87 -1.21
CA THR A 42 20.13 14.45 0.07
C THR A 42 19.30 13.88 1.21
N THR A 43 19.94 13.70 2.36
CA THR A 43 19.25 13.19 3.56
C THR A 43 19.18 14.30 4.61
N CYS A 44 17.96 14.56 5.08
CA CYS A 44 17.73 15.46 6.20
C CYS A 44 17.32 14.65 7.44
N PRO A 45 17.95 14.89 8.62
CA PRO A 45 17.68 14.11 9.83
C PRO A 45 16.20 14.08 10.26
N TRP A 46 15.42 15.09 9.90
CA TRP A 46 14.00 15.20 10.27
C TRP A 46 13.03 15.13 9.09
N LYS A 47 13.51 15.27 7.86
CA LYS A 47 12.70 15.33 6.63
C LYS A 47 12.81 14.05 5.78
N GLY A 48 13.80 13.20 6.05
CA GLY A 48 14.05 11.99 5.28
C GLY A 48 14.92 12.24 4.05
N GLU A 49 14.88 11.32 3.10
CA GLU A 49 15.62 11.40 1.84
C GLU A 49 14.83 12.21 0.81
N ALA A 50 15.50 13.19 0.21
CA ALA A 50 15.02 13.98 -0.90
C ALA A 50 15.76 13.56 -2.17
N SER A 51 15.00 13.25 -3.21
CA SER A 51 15.50 13.03 -4.57
C SER A 51 15.29 14.30 -5.39
N TYR A 52 16.06 14.45 -6.46
CA TYR A 52 16.06 15.68 -7.25
C TYR A 52 15.67 15.43 -8.71
N TYR A 53 15.04 16.44 -9.30
CA TYR A 53 14.80 16.57 -10.73
C TYR A 53 15.67 17.69 -11.29
N ASN A 54 16.26 17.41 -12.44
CA ASN A 54 16.75 18.43 -13.34
C ASN A 54 15.56 19.05 -14.08
N VAL A 55 15.62 20.34 -14.35
CA VAL A 55 14.59 21.06 -15.11
C VAL A 55 15.18 21.53 -16.43
N THR A 56 14.59 21.16 -17.55
CA THR A 56 15.03 21.59 -18.89
C THR A 56 13.94 22.40 -19.57
N VAL A 57 14.25 23.65 -19.91
CA VAL A 57 13.34 24.57 -20.60
C VAL A 57 14.13 25.29 -21.68
N ASN A 58 13.60 25.30 -22.91
CA ASN A 58 14.21 25.98 -24.05
C ASN A 58 15.69 25.60 -24.29
N GLY A 59 16.03 24.32 -24.09
CA GLY A 59 17.39 23.80 -24.29
C GLY A 59 18.39 24.17 -23.19
N THR A 60 17.96 24.85 -22.13
CA THR A 60 18.78 25.11 -20.94
C THR A 60 18.35 24.17 -19.82
N THR A 61 19.30 23.53 -19.15
CA THR A 61 19.08 22.65 -18.01
C THR A 61 19.51 23.34 -16.71
N ASN A 62 18.63 23.33 -15.70
CA ASN A 62 18.94 23.65 -14.32
C ASN A 62 19.03 22.35 -13.55
N GLU A 63 20.24 21.99 -13.14
CA GLU A 63 20.48 20.75 -12.41
C GLU A 63 19.96 20.85 -10.98
N ASP A 64 19.38 19.76 -10.48
CA ASP A 64 18.86 19.64 -9.10
C ASP A 64 17.87 20.74 -8.69
N ALA A 65 17.12 21.25 -9.67
CA ALA A 65 16.29 22.45 -9.53
C ALA A 65 14.99 22.23 -8.75
N ALA A 66 14.50 20.98 -8.69
CA ALA A 66 13.30 20.64 -7.96
C ALA A 66 13.52 19.34 -7.18
N TRP A 67 13.35 19.40 -5.87
CA TRP A 67 13.45 18.22 -5.04
C TRP A 67 12.06 17.65 -4.76
N TYR A 68 11.98 16.35 -4.54
CA TYR A 68 10.77 15.64 -4.15
C TYR A 68 11.11 14.61 -3.08
N MET A 69 10.13 14.32 -2.23
CA MET A 69 10.21 13.19 -1.31
C MET A 69 9.43 12.05 -1.89
N THR A 70 10.08 10.89 -2.00
CA THR A 70 9.37 9.65 -2.31
C THR A 70 8.60 9.24 -1.05
N THR A 71 7.28 9.14 -1.17
CA THR A 71 6.44 8.63 -0.08
C THR A 71 6.80 7.16 0.20
N LEU A 72 6.55 6.67 1.41
CA LEU A 72 6.78 5.26 1.73
C LEU A 72 5.96 4.36 0.79
N ALA A 73 4.71 4.72 0.50
CA ALA A 73 3.85 3.96 -0.41
C ALA A 73 4.42 3.94 -1.84
N SER A 74 4.92 5.06 -2.36
CA SER A 74 5.54 5.10 -3.69
C SER A 74 6.80 4.22 -3.75
N ARG A 75 7.64 4.28 -2.72
CA ARG A 75 8.85 3.44 -2.62
C ARG A 75 8.48 1.95 -2.54
N ALA A 76 7.49 1.62 -1.71
CA ALA A 76 6.95 0.27 -1.56
C ALA A 76 6.39 -0.28 -2.88
N LEU A 77 5.69 0.55 -3.65
CA LEU A 77 5.11 0.15 -4.93
C LEU A 77 6.18 -0.25 -5.95
N THR A 78 7.27 0.52 -6.04
CA THR A 78 8.42 0.16 -6.89
C THR A 78 9.00 -1.19 -6.50
N ILE A 79 9.27 -1.39 -5.20
CA ILE A 79 9.78 -2.66 -4.67
C ILE A 79 8.82 -3.81 -4.98
N LEU A 80 7.52 -3.63 -4.76
CA LEU A 80 6.51 -4.65 -5.07
C LEU A 80 6.54 -5.04 -6.55
N HIS A 81 6.67 -4.09 -7.48
CA HIS A 81 6.75 -4.39 -8.91
C HIS A 81 8.04 -5.09 -9.32
N GLU A 82 9.15 -4.78 -8.66
CA GLU A 82 10.41 -5.50 -8.85
C GLU A 82 10.30 -6.94 -8.31
N TRP A 83 9.75 -7.09 -7.11
CA TRP A 83 9.77 -8.34 -6.36
C TRP A 83 8.73 -9.36 -6.81
N VAL A 84 7.50 -8.90 -7.07
CA VAL A 84 6.36 -9.75 -7.40
C VAL A 84 6.02 -9.61 -8.87
N GLN A 85 5.98 -10.71 -9.62
CA GLN A 85 5.60 -10.72 -11.05
C GLN A 85 4.16 -11.20 -11.25
N SER A 86 3.65 -12.01 -10.31
CA SER A 86 2.28 -12.48 -10.29
C SER A 86 1.27 -11.34 -10.20
N GLN A 87 0.45 -11.19 -11.25
CA GLN A 87 -0.62 -10.19 -11.29
C GLN A 87 -1.69 -10.43 -10.22
N SER A 88 -1.91 -11.69 -9.81
CA SER A 88 -2.85 -11.98 -8.73
C SER A 88 -2.29 -11.56 -7.38
N LEU A 89 -1.00 -11.80 -7.12
CA LEU A 89 -0.37 -11.40 -5.87
C LEU A 89 -0.24 -9.88 -5.77
N ARG A 90 0.12 -9.18 -6.85
CA ARG A 90 0.09 -7.70 -6.89
C ARG A 90 -1.29 -7.15 -6.53
N LYS A 91 -2.37 -7.73 -7.09
CA LYS A 91 -3.75 -7.31 -6.78
C LYS A 91 -4.14 -7.59 -5.33
N HIS A 92 -3.62 -8.65 -4.73
CA HIS A 92 -3.76 -8.90 -3.30
C HIS A 92 -3.08 -7.78 -2.49
N CYS A 93 -1.80 -7.51 -2.75
CA CYS A 93 -1.06 -6.44 -2.08
C CYS A 93 -1.73 -5.07 -2.23
N TYR A 94 -2.27 -4.73 -3.41
CA TYR A 94 -3.03 -3.48 -3.59
C TYR A 94 -4.27 -3.42 -2.71
N ALA A 95 -5.04 -4.52 -2.67
CA ALA A 95 -6.26 -4.58 -1.87
C ALA A 95 -6.00 -4.46 -0.36
N VAL A 96 -4.93 -5.10 0.11
CA VAL A 96 -4.46 -4.97 1.49
C VAL A 96 -3.98 -3.54 1.75
N ALA A 97 -3.19 -2.94 0.85
CA ALA A 97 -2.72 -1.57 0.96
C ALA A 97 -3.87 -0.54 1.01
N ASP A 98 -4.89 -0.69 0.15
CA ASP A 98 -6.06 0.19 0.13
C ASP A 98 -6.86 0.07 1.43
N SER A 99 -7.03 -1.16 1.94
CA SER A 99 -7.65 -1.40 3.24
C SER A 99 -6.84 -0.78 4.37
N MET A 100 -5.53 -0.98 4.39
CA MET A 100 -4.63 -0.38 5.38
C MET A 100 -4.70 1.15 5.37
N LYS A 101 -4.63 1.78 4.20
CA LYS A 101 -4.78 3.22 4.01
C LYS A 101 -6.12 3.74 4.55
N HIS A 102 -7.21 3.04 4.23
CA HIS A 102 -8.55 3.39 4.69
C HIS A 102 -8.67 3.34 6.21
N PHE A 103 -8.21 2.25 6.84
CA PHE A 103 -8.22 2.12 8.30
C PHE A 103 -7.29 3.11 9.00
N ALA A 104 -6.19 3.52 8.37
CA ALA A 104 -5.34 4.58 8.88
C ALA A 104 -6.13 5.90 8.99
N HIS A 105 -6.89 6.27 7.96
CA HIS A 105 -7.74 7.47 7.99
C HIS A 105 -8.81 7.41 9.08
N LEU A 106 -9.49 6.26 9.25
CA LEU A 106 -10.48 6.07 10.32
C LEU A 106 -9.89 6.30 11.72
N ARG A 107 -8.59 6.06 11.88
CA ARG A 107 -7.87 6.17 13.15
C ARG A 107 -7.08 7.48 13.29
N GLY A 108 -7.08 8.35 12.27
CA GLY A 108 -6.24 9.55 12.24
C GLY A 108 -4.73 9.23 12.25
N ALA A 109 -4.35 8.06 11.72
CA ALA A 109 -2.96 7.62 11.62
C ALA A 109 -2.30 8.06 10.30
N VAL A 110 -0.99 7.86 10.17
CA VAL A 110 -0.21 8.20 8.98
C VAL A 110 -0.49 7.18 7.87
N ALA A 111 -1.36 7.55 6.92
CA ALA A 111 -1.82 6.65 5.85
C ALA A 111 -0.69 6.13 4.95
N ASP A 112 0.34 6.94 4.69
CA ASP A 112 1.48 6.57 3.85
C ASP A 112 2.25 5.34 4.39
N LEU A 113 2.49 5.30 5.71
CA LEU A 113 3.13 4.17 6.38
C LEU A 113 2.28 2.89 6.28
N TRP A 114 0.96 3.02 6.49
CA TRP A 114 0.03 1.88 6.49
C TRP A 114 -0.12 1.30 5.08
N GLU A 115 -0.22 2.15 4.07
CA GLU A 115 -0.25 1.76 2.67
C GLU A 115 1.03 1.04 2.26
N ALA A 116 2.21 1.55 2.66
CA ALA A 116 3.49 0.91 2.39
C ALA A 116 3.61 -0.50 2.99
N VAL A 117 3.18 -0.68 4.25
CA VAL A 117 3.14 -1.99 4.91
C VAL A 117 2.23 -2.96 4.14
N GLY A 118 1.04 -2.53 3.73
CA GLY A 118 0.12 -3.37 2.96
C GLY A 118 0.69 -3.75 1.57
N LEU A 119 1.44 -2.85 0.92
CA LEU A 119 2.10 -3.16 -0.35
C LEU A 119 3.23 -4.20 -0.20
N LEU A 120 3.94 -4.18 0.92
CA LEU A 120 5.17 -4.96 1.11
C LEU A 120 4.99 -6.28 1.87
N HIS A 121 3.88 -6.50 2.59
CA HIS A 121 3.75 -7.64 3.51
C HIS A 121 4.06 -8.99 2.87
N ASP A 122 3.66 -9.17 1.61
CA ASP A 122 3.82 -10.40 0.81
C ASP A 122 4.91 -10.30 -0.27
N MET A 123 5.78 -9.28 -0.23
CA MET A 123 6.72 -9.00 -1.32
C MET A 123 7.65 -10.19 -1.66
N ASP A 124 7.96 -11.03 -0.67
CA ASP A 124 8.86 -12.18 -0.79
C ASP A 124 8.12 -13.50 -1.04
N TYR A 125 6.79 -13.54 -0.92
CA TYR A 125 5.99 -14.77 -0.98
C TYR A 125 6.19 -15.56 -2.28
N GLU A 126 6.23 -14.87 -3.43
CA GLU A 126 6.41 -15.52 -4.75
C GLU A 126 7.79 -16.17 -4.91
N ARG A 127 8.84 -15.54 -4.38
CA ARG A 127 10.24 -15.96 -4.54
C ARG A 127 10.68 -16.93 -3.45
N TYR A 128 10.12 -16.79 -2.25
CA TYR A 128 10.53 -17.47 -1.04
C TYR A 128 9.31 -17.99 -0.24
N PRO A 129 8.47 -18.87 -0.83
CA PRO A 129 7.32 -19.41 -0.12
C PRO A 129 7.77 -20.22 1.10
N ASN A 130 6.98 -20.18 2.18
CA ASN A 130 7.31 -20.81 3.46
C ASN A 130 6.31 -21.92 3.85
N GLN A 131 6.36 -23.05 3.15
CA GLN A 131 5.42 -24.16 3.40
C GLN A 131 5.62 -24.83 4.77
N GLU A 132 6.83 -24.73 5.32
CA GLU A 132 7.17 -25.31 6.62
C GLU A 132 6.80 -24.39 7.80
N HIS A 133 6.33 -23.17 7.51
CA HIS A 133 6.05 -22.13 8.51
C HIS A 133 7.24 -21.91 9.46
N SER A 134 8.45 -21.83 8.87
CA SER A 134 9.67 -21.51 9.61
C SER A 134 9.61 -20.05 10.12
N PRO A 135 10.00 -19.77 11.37
CA PRO A 135 10.02 -18.41 11.89
C PRO A 135 11.05 -17.51 11.21
N SER A 136 12.12 -18.09 10.65
CA SER A 136 13.28 -17.34 10.15
C SER A 136 13.62 -17.60 8.69
N GLU A 137 12.96 -18.55 8.05
CA GLU A 137 13.22 -18.91 6.65
C GLU A 137 11.97 -18.67 5.80
N GLY A 138 12.17 -18.29 4.55
CA GLY A 138 11.07 -17.94 3.65
C GLY A 138 10.28 -16.71 4.09
N HIS A 139 9.10 -16.55 3.50
CA HIS A 139 8.15 -15.50 3.82
C HIS A 139 7.66 -15.60 5.28
N PRO A 140 7.53 -14.46 6.02
CA PRO A 140 7.90 -13.10 5.61
C PRO A 140 9.34 -12.68 5.95
N SER A 141 10.14 -13.59 6.52
CA SER A 141 11.43 -13.28 7.13
C SER A 141 12.51 -12.86 6.12
N VAL A 142 12.48 -13.40 4.89
CA VAL A 142 13.43 -13.01 3.82
C VAL A 142 13.19 -11.57 3.35
N GLY A 143 11.93 -11.21 3.09
CA GLY A 143 11.53 -9.87 2.69
C GLY A 143 11.87 -8.87 3.78
N VAL A 144 11.58 -9.20 5.03
CA VAL A 144 11.90 -8.33 6.18
C VAL A 144 13.41 -8.14 6.35
N ALA A 145 14.23 -9.18 6.18
CA ALA A 145 15.68 -9.03 6.23
C ALA A 145 16.18 -8.04 5.17
N TRP A 146 15.69 -8.17 3.93
CA TRP A 146 16.03 -7.25 2.85
C TRP A 146 15.56 -5.82 3.14
N LEU A 147 14.34 -5.64 3.66
CA LEU A 147 13.81 -4.33 4.02
C LEU A 147 14.69 -3.63 5.06
N ARG A 148 15.14 -4.35 6.10
CA ARG A 148 16.08 -3.81 7.11
C ARG A 148 17.41 -3.37 6.49
N GLU A 149 17.99 -4.21 5.63
CA GLU A 149 19.24 -3.88 4.93
C GLU A 149 19.11 -2.67 4.01
N ASN A 150 17.90 -2.42 3.50
CA ASN A 150 17.58 -1.29 2.63
C ASN A 150 16.94 -0.11 3.38
N GLY A 151 17.14 -0.02 4.70
CA GLY A 151 16.82 1.18 5.47
C GLY A 151 15.32 1.41 5.72
N TRP A 152 14.50 0.36 5.67
CA TRP A 152 13.13 0.42 6.20
C TRP A 152 13.14 0.37 7.73
N SER A 153 12.20 1.10 8.35
CA SER A 153 12.13 1.18 9.80
C SER A 153 11.76 -0.16 10.45
N GLU A 154 12.15 -0.34 11.71
CA GLU A 154 11.75 -1.51 12.49
C GLU A 154 10.23 -1.56 12.68
N GLU A 155 9.53 -0.42 12.66
CA GLU A 155 8.07 -0.37 12.69
C GLU A 155 7.44 -1.08 11.48
N VAL A 156 7.95 -0.83 10.27
CA VAL A 156 7.49 -1.54 9.05
C VAL A 156 7.87 -3.02 9.12
N CYS A 157 9.12 -3.31 9.47
CA CYS A 157 9.64 -4.68 9.52
C CYS A 157 8.87 -5.55 10.51
N ARG A 158 8.62 -5.02 11.72
CA ARG A 158 7.85 -5.71 12.75
C ARG A 158 6.39 -5.87 12.36
N ALA A 159 5.77 -4.85 11.75
CA ALA A 159 4.41 -4.95 11.24
C ALA A 159 4.27 -6.13 10.27
N ILE A 160 5.19 -6.22 9.31
CA ILE A 160 5.23 -7.32 8.35
C ILE A 160 5.52 -8.66 9.06
N LEU A 161 6.47 -8.78 9.98
CA LEU A 161 6.65 -10.06 10.68
C LEU A 161 5.39 -10.52 11.42
N SER A 162 4.66 -9.59 12.04
CA SER A 162 3.51 -9.89 12.90
C SER A 162 2.26 -10.42 12.17
N HIS A 163 2.18 -10.29 10.84
CA HIS A 163 1.04 -10.85 10.10
C HIS A 163 1.11 -12.38 9.98
N ALA A 164 2.32 -12.94 10.08
CA ALA A 164 2.54 -14.37 10.10
C ALA A 164 2.73 -14.87 11.55
N ASP A 165 1.76 -15.61 12.09
CA ASP A 165 1.84 -16.13 13.47
C ASP A 165 3.12 -16.96 13.73
N TYR A 166 3.58 -17.68 12.71
CA TYR A 166 4.76 -18.53 12.80
C TYR A 166 6.08 -17.75 12.90
N SER A 167 6.09 -16.43 12.65
CA SER A 167 7.27 -15.58 12.88
C SER A 167 7.62 -15.45 14.38
N GLY A 168 6.66 -15.73 15.27
CA GLY A 168 6.79 -15.51 16.71
C GLY A 168 6.67 -14.05 17.15
N VAL A 169 6.39 -13.11 16.23
CA VAL A 169 6.17 -11.70 16.54
C VAL A 169 4.70 -11.44 16.83
N ALA A 170 4.40 -11.01 18.05
CA ALA A 170 3.02 -10.67 18.45
C ALA A 170 2.56 -9.32 17.86
N ARG A 171 1.25 -9.23 17.58
CA ARG A 171 0.58 -7.99 17.17
C ARG A 171 0.20 -7.17 18.41
N GLU A 172 0.84 -6.02 18.57
CA GLU A 172 0.71 -5.10 19.70
C GLU A 172 0.06 -3.78 19.25
N THR A 173 0.42 -3.28 18.07
CA THR A 173 0.00 -1.95 17.60
C THR A 173 -1.28 -2.01 16.76
N PRO A 174 -2.02 -0.88 16.60
CA PRO A 174 -3.14 -0.80 15.68
C PRO A 174 -2.77 -1.12 14.22
N LEU A 175 -1.55 -0.77 13.79
CA LEU A 175 -1.02 -1.08 12.46
C LEU A 175 -0.92 -2.60 12.26
N GLU A 176 -0.25 -3.28 13.18
CA GLU A 176 -0.04 -4.73 13.18
C GLU A 176 -1.37 -5.51 13.20
N LYS A 177 -2.27 -5.13 14.11
CA LYS A 177 -3.60 -5.76 14.22
C LYS A 177 -4.46 -5.52 12.98
N THR A 178 -4.34 -4.35 12.36
CA THR A 178 -5.09 -4.05 11.12
C THR A 178 -4.55 -4.87 9.97
N LEU A 179 -3.23 -4.93 9.76
CA LEU A 179 -2.63 -5.70 8.68
C LEU A 179 -3.16 -7.13 8.70
N TYR A 180 -3.06 -7.79 9.84
CA TYR A 180 -3.54 -9.15 10.03
C TYR A 180 -5.06 -9.30 9.78
N ALA A 181 -5.86 -8.34 10.22
CA ALA A 181 -7.30 -8.41 10.03
C ALA A 181 -7.78 -8.20 8.59
N VAL A 182 -7.05 -7.38 7.82
CA VAL A 182 -7.46 -7.03 6.45
C VAL A 182 -6.79 -7.89 5.39
N ASP A 183 -5.70 -8.60 5.71
CA ASP A 183 -4.96 -9.45 4.77
C ASP A 183 -5.88 -10.50 4.09
N GLU A 184 -6.25 -11.56 4.80
CA GLU A 184 -7.13 -12.61 4.29
C GLU A 184 -8.50 -12.08 3.85
N LEU A 185 -9.03 -11.08 4.56
CA LEU A 185 -10.34 -10.53 4.27
C LEU A 185 -10.37 -9.78 2.93
N SER A 186 -9.32 -9.04 2.58
CA SER A 186 -9.24 -8.31 1.31
C SER A 186 -9.26 -9.28 0.13
N GLY A 187 -8.41 -10.31 0.17
CA GLY A 187 -8.39 -11.37 -0.84
C GLY A 187 -9.74 -12.11 -0.94
N PHE A 188 -10.39 -12.34 0.20
CA PHE A 188 -11.71 -12.96 0.25
C PHE A 188 -12.80 -12.09 -0.40
N VAL A 189 -12.84 -10.79 -0.11
CA VAL A 189 -13.82 -9.85 -0.70
C VAL A 189 -13.60 -9.73 -2.21
N ILE A 190 -12.36 -9.71 -2.69
CA ILE A 190 -12.04 -9.80 -4.12
C ILE A 190 -12.66 -11.05 -4.74
N ALA A 191 -12.47 -12.21 -4.12
CA ALA A 191 -13.03 -13.46 -4.61
C ALA A 191 -14.56 -13.39 -4.67
N VAL A 192 -15.22 -12.77 -3.68
CA VAL A 192 -16.68 -12.58 -3.64
C VAL A 192 -17.14 -11.71 -4.81
N ALA A 193 -16.44 -10.61 -5.10
CA ALA A 193 -16.73 -9.76 -6.25
C ALA A 193 -16.56 -10.53 -7.57
N ARG A 194 -15.47 -11.29 -7.72
CA ARG A 194 -15.10 -12.02 -8.96
C ARG A 194 -16.11 -13.09 -9.38
N VAL A 195 -16.86 -13.67 -8.45
CA VAL A 195 -17.88 -14.70 -8.76
C VAL A 195 -19.27 -14.11 -9.02
N ARG A 196 -19.44 -12.80 -8.91
CA ARG A 196 -20.68 -12.14 -9.34
C ARG A 196 -20.71 -12.02 -10.87
N PRO A 197 -21.91 -12.05 -11.49
CA PRO A 197 -22.03 -11.87 -12.94
C PRO A 197 -21.38 -10.58 -13.46
N SER A 198 -21.56 -9.47 -12.73
CA SER A 198 -20.96 -8.17 -13.02
C SER A 198 -19.45 -8.13 -12.80
N LYS A 199 -18.90 -9.05 -11.98
CA LYS A 199 -17.54 -9.00 -11.44
C LYS A 199 -17.22 -7.70 -10.69
N SER A 200 -18.25 -6.96 -10.25
CA SER A 200 -18.10 -5.64 -9.66
C SER A 200 -18.11 -5.66 -8.13
N ILE A 201 -17.19 -4.93 -7.50
CA ILE A 201 -17.18 -4.71 -6.05
C ILE A 201 -18.40 -3.87 -5.60
N ASN A 202 -19.00 -3.09 -6.51
CA ASN A 202 -20.15 -2.25 -6.22
C ASN A 202 -21.39 -3.04 -5.79
N GLU A 203 -21.51 -4.30 -6.22
CA GLU A 203 -22.60 -5.19 -5.85
C GLU A 203 -22.31 -6.01 -4.58
N VAL A 204 -21.10 -5.97 -4.04
CA VAL A 204 -20.73 -6.72 -2.84
C VAL A 204 -21.25 -6.02 -1.60
N ASP A 205 -21.91 -6.79 -0.74
CA ASP A 205 -22.42 -6.38 0.56
C ASP A 205 -21.99 -7.36 1.66
N ILE A 206 -22.16 -6.95 2.93
CA ILE A 206 -21.78 -7.74 4.11
C ILE A 206 -22.45 -9.12 4.09
N ALA A 207 -23.73 -9.18 3.71
CA ALA A 207 -24.51 -10.42 3.70
C ALA A 207 -23.93 -11.45 2.71
N SER A 208 -23.51 -11.02 1.53
CA SER A 208 -22.91 -11.86 0.50
C SER A 208 -21.53 -12.39 0.93
N VAL A 209 -20.71 -11.55 1.57
CA VAL A 209 -19.42 -11.97 2.14
C VAL A 209 -19.64 -13.03 3.22
N LYS A 210 -20.50 -12.77 4.21
CA LYS A 210 -20.82 -13.74 5.28
C LYS A 210 -21.42 -15.03 4.76
N LYS A 211 -22.27 -14.97 3.73
CA LYS A 211 -22.81 -16.17 3.07
C LYS A 211 -21.68 -17.01 2.47
N LYS A 212 -20.72 -16.38 1.80
CA LYS A 212 -19.56 -17.06 1.22
C LYS A 212 -18.58 -17.58 2.28
N MET A 213 -18.46 -16.92 3.43
CA MET A 213 -17.64 -17.44 4.54
C MET A 213 -18.11 -18.80 5.06
N LYS A 214 -19.41 -19.11 4.93
CA LYS A 214 -20.00 -20.41 5.31
C LYS A 214 -19.73 -21.51 4.27
N ASP A 215 -19.38 -21.14 3.04
CA ASP A 215 -19.06 -22.08 1.97
C ASP A 215 -17.56 -22.42 2.01
N LYS A 216 -17.24 -23.55 2.66
CA LYS A 216 -15.85 -24.03 2.80
C LYS A 216 -15.19 -24.36 1.45
N ALA A 217 -15.95 -24.58 0.39
CA ALA A 217 -15.39 -24.87 -0.94
C ALA A 217 -15.03 -23.59 -1.71
N PHE A 218 -15.60 -22.45 -1.32
CA PHE A 218 -15.31 -21.16 -1.92
C PHE A 218 -14.03 -20.56 -1.34
N ALA A 219 -13.11 -20.12 -2.20
CA ALA A 219 -11.81 -19.56 -1.82
C ALA A 219 -11.09 -20.38 -0.74
N ARG A 220 -10.91 -21.69 -1.01
CA ARG A 220 -10.37 -22.69 -0.06
C ARG A 220 -9.04 -22.33 0.57
N ALA A 221 -8.21 -21.55 -0.11
CA ALA A 221 -6.90 -21.14 0.38
C ALA A 221 -6.97 -20.09 1.49
N VAL A 222 -8.04 -19.31 1.54
CA VAL A 222 -8.22 -18.23 2.54
C VAL A 222 -8.71 -18.85 3.85
N ASN A 223 -8.08 -18.56 4.97
CA ASN A 223 -8.50 -19.07 6.28
C ASN A 223 -9.63 -18.21 6.89
N ARG A 224 -10.79 -18.83 7.20
CA ARG A 224 -11.94 -18.12 7.79
C ARG A 224 -11.74 -17.79 9.27
N GLU A 225 -10.96 -18.61 9.98
CA GLU A 225 -10.67 -18.39 11.41
C GLU A 225 -9.79 -17.16 11.58
N ASP A 226 -8.84 -16.95 10.67
CA ASP A 226 -7.97 -15.76 10.66
C ASP A 226 -8.76 -14.47 10.45
N ILE A 227 -9.74 -14.47 9.53
CA ILE A 227 -10.65 -13.33 9.34
C ILE A 227 -11.43 -12.99 10.64
N VAL A 228 -11.96 -14.00 11.32
CA VAL A 228 -12.74 -13.80 12.56
C VAL A 228 -11.84 -13.33 13.71
N ARG A 229 -10.64 -13.93 13.82
CA ARG A 229 -9.64 -13.57 14.82
C ARG A 229 -9.15 -12.14 14.61
N GLY A 230 -8.85 -11.74 13.37
CA GLY A 230 -8.42 -10.38 13.04
C GLY A 230 -9.45 -9.32 13.45
N ALA A 231 -10.74 -9.55 13.18
CA ALA A 231 -11.80 -8.66 13.65
C ALA A 231 -11.84 -8.57 15.20
N THR A 232 -11.64 -9.71 15.88
CA THR A 232 -11.60 -9.77 17.35
C THR A 232 -10.42 -9.00 17.92
N GLU A 233 -9.21 -9.17 17.36
CA GLU A 233 -8.00 -8.46 17.78
C GLU A 233 -8.06 -6.96 17.50
N LEU A 234 -8.79 -6.55 16.46
CA LEU A 234 -9.12 -5.15 16.18
C LEU A 234 -10.15 -4.55 17.13
N GLU A 235 -10.78 -5.38 17.98
CA GLU A 235 -11.90 -4.99 18.85
C GLU A 235 -13.05 -4.38 18.04
N MET A 236 -13.25 -4.87 16.82
CA MET A 236 -14.27 -4.37 15.89
C MET A 236 -15.22 -5.50 15.49
N PRO A 237 -16.55 -5.29 15.49
CA PRO A 237 -17.48 -6.29 14.98
C PRO A 237 -17.11 -6.69 13.56
N LEU A 238 -17.10 -8.00 13.26
CA LEU A 238 -16.72 -8.52 11.94
C LEU A 238 -17.49 -7.84 10.79
N ASP A 239 -18.79 -7.57 11.00
CA ASP A 239 -19.63 -6.91 10.00
C ASP A 239 -19.12 -5.50 9.66
N ASN A 240 -18.56 -4.78 10.63
CA ASN A 240 -17.95 -3.48 10.42
C ASN A 240 -16.63 -3.61 9.67
N VAL A 241 -15.76 -4.57 10.04
CA VAL A 241 -14.49 -4.79 9.32
C VAL A 241 -14.76 -5.13 7.85
N ILE A 242 -15.75 -5.99 7.57
CA ILE A 242 -16.19 -6.30 6.21
C ILE A 242 -16.67 -5.04 5.48
N ALA A 243 -17.48 -4.20 6.13
CA ALA A 243 -17.99 -2.97 5.53
C ALA A 243 -16.87 -1.99 5.15
N GLU A 244 -15.88 -1.82 6.03
CA GLU A 244 -14.74 -0.95 5.80
C GLU A 244 -13.82 -1.48 4.70
N VAL A 245 -13.55 -2.80 4.66
CA VAL A 245 -12.79 -3.41 3.56
C VAL A 245 -13.53 -3.25 2.22
N ILE A 246 -14.84 -3.50 2.16
CA ILE A 246 -15.63 -3.27 0.93
C ILE A 246 -15.51 -1.80 0.49
N THR A 247 -15.56 -0.86 1.43
CA THR A 247 -15.44 0.58 1.15
C THR A 247 -14.06 0.93 0.59
N ALA A 248 -13.00 0.40 1.22
CA ALA A 248 -11.63 0.58 0.75
C ALA A 248 -11.45 0.08 -0.69
N LEU A 249 -11.87 -1.16 -0.98
CA LEU A 249 -11.72 -1.76 -2.31
C LEU A 249 -12.60 -1.10 -3.40
N LYS A 250 -13.70 -0.44 -3.02
CA LYS A 250 -14.50 0.36 -3.97
C LYS A 250 -13.74 1.59 -4.45
N SER A 251 -12.91 2.19 -3.61
CA SER A 251 -12.17 3.41 -3.94
C SER A 251 -11.13 3.20 -5.04
N ASP A 252 -10.68 1.96 -5.25
CA ASP A 252 -9.68 1.57 -6.24
C ASP A 252 -10.15 0.40 -7.13
N ALA A 253 -11.45 0.35 -7.40
CA ALA A 253 -12.06 -0.74 -8.15
C ALA A 253 -11.45 -0.94 -9.55
N GLU A 254 -10.94 0.11 -10.19
CA GLU A 254 -10.32 0.03 -11.52
C GLU A 254 -8.99 -0.72 -11.49
N ARG A 255 -8.04 -0.34 -10.63
CA ARG A 255 -6.72 -0.99 -10.52
C ARG A 255 -6.86 -2.45 -10.08
N LEU A 256 -7.82 -2.74 -9.19
CA LEU A 256 -8.13 -4.10 -8.75
C LEU A 256 -8.81 -4.94 -9.84
N GLY A 257 -9.37 -4.30 -10.88
CA GLY A 257 -10.15 -4.96 -11.94
C GLY A 257 -11.50 -5.48 -11.42
N LEU A 258 -12.15 -4.67 -10.58
CA LEU A 258 -13.43 -4.90 -9.92
C LEU A 258 -14.45 -3.80 -10.20
N ALA A 259 -14.20 -2.90 -11.16
CA ALA A 259 -15.17 -1.90 -11.58
C ALA A 259 -16.42 -2.55 -12.21
N GLY A 260 -16.22 -3.68 -12.90
CA GLY A 260 -17.24 -4.47 -13.55
C GLY A 260 -16.75 -4.97 -14.92
N ALA A 261 -17.41 -5.97 -15.48
CA ALA A 261 -17.27 -6.28 -16.91
C ALA A 261 -18.10 -5.29 -17.72
N LEU A 262 -17.49 -4.67 -18.74
CA LEU A 262 -18.23 -3.98 -19.81
C LEU A 262 -19.08 -4.98 -20.59
#